data_AF-A0A7G2JYD8-F1
#
_entry.id   AF-A0A7G2JYD8-F1
#
_cell.length_a   1.000
_cell.length_b   1.000
_cell.length_c   1.000
_cell.angle_alpha   90.00
_cell.angle_beta   90.00
_cell.angle_gamma   90.00
#
_symmetry.space_group_name_H-M   'P 1'
#
loop_
_entity.id
_entity.type
_entity.pdbx_description
1 polymer ?
#
loop_
_entity_poly.entity_id
_entity_poly.type
_entity_poly.pdbx_seq_one_letter_code
_entity_poly.pdbx_strand_id
1 'polypeptide(L)' 'VGVLLMIWQMVATLGSFPHYIFPSPQAVGQQLFTHAELLWQHTQVTLLEICLGLLLGFLFGLISALLLSFSRQI' A
#
# COMPACT_ATOMS: atom_id res chain seq x y z
N VAL A 1 -11.28 -12.90 10.42
CA VAL A 1 -9.81 -12.69 10.35
C VAL A 1 -9.04 -13.77 11.10
N GLY A 2 -9.30 -14.02 12.40
CA GLY A 2 -8.59 -15.07 13.16
C GLY A 2 -8.59 -16.46 12.51
N VAL A 3 -9.74 -16.93 12.01
CA VAL A 3 -9.84 -18.22 11.29
C VAL A 3 -8.97 -18.26 10.04
N LEU A 4 -8.92 -17.15 9.28
CA LEU A 4 -8.08 -17.04 8.09
C LEU A 4 -6.59 -17.10 8.44
N LEU A 5 -6.17 -16.40 9.51
CA LEU A 5 -4.78 -16.44 10.00
C LEU A 5 -4.39 -17.83 10.50
N MET A 6 -5.31 -18.55 11.15
CA MET A 6 -5.06 -19.93 11.59
C MET A 6 -4.89 -20.88 10.39
N ILE A 7 -5.73 -20.76 9.37
CA ILE A 7 -5.59 -21.55 8.13
C ILE A 7 -4.27 -21.22 7.44
N TRP A 8 -3.91 -19.94 7.31
CA TRP A 8 -2.64 -19.52 6.75
C TRP A 8 -1.45 -20.06 7.56
N GLN A 9 -1.49 -19.97 8.89
CA GLN A 9 -0.46 -20.55 9.75
C GLN A 9 -0.32 -22.05 9.50
N MET A 10 -1.43 -22.81 9.47
CA MET A 10 -1.40 -24.25 9.22
C MET A 10 -0.78 -24.57 7.86
N VAL A 11 -1.20 -23.90 6.79
CA VAL A 11 -0.68 -24.11 5.44
C VAL A 11 0.81 -23.76 5.37
N ALA A 12 1.23 -22.65 5.99
CA ALA A 12 2.62 -22.21 6.00
C ALA A 12 3.54 -23.14 6.82
N THR A 13 3.03 -23.78 7.87
CA THR A 13 3.81 -24.71 8.71
C THR A 13 3.82 -26.14 8.17
N LEU A 14 2.72 -26.59 7.56
CA LEU A 14 2.59 -27.96 7.03
C LEU A 14 3.18 -28.07 5.63
N GLY A 15 3.13 -26.99 4.85
CA GLY A 15 3.81 -26.92 3.57
C GLY A 15 5.31 -26.71 3.76
N SER A 16 6.12 -27.49 3.06
CA SER A 16 7.58 -27.31 2.99
C SER A 16 7.96 -26.15 2.07
N PHE A 17 7.33 -24.99 2.25
CA PHE A 17 7.63 -23.80 1.46
C PHE A 17 8.89 -23.13 2.00
N PRO A 18 9.76 -22.62 1.13
CA PRO A 18 10.83 -21.75 1.58
C PRO A 18 10.26 -20.51 2.27
N HIS A 19 10.85 -20.14 3.41
CA HIS A 19 10.36 -19.07 4.28
C HIS A 19 10.19 -17.70 3.57
N TYR A 20 11.00 -17.45 2.54
CA TYR A 20 10.94 -16.21 1.76
C TYR A 20 9.80 -16.16 0.73
N ILE A 21 9.23 -17.32 0.35
CA ILE A 21 8.11 -17.38 -0.61
C ILE A 21 6.78 -17.31 0.15
N PHE A 22 6.68 -18.05 1.26
CA PHE A 22 5.44 -18.15 2.01
C PHE A 22 5.72 -18.15 3.52
N PRO A 23 5.98 -16.97 4.10
CA PRO A 23 6.20 -16.85 5.53
C PRO A 23 4.93 -17.15 6.31
N SER A 24 5.09 -17.65 7.54
CA SER A 24 3.97 -17.82 8.46
C SER A 24 3.45 -16.45 8.93
N PRO A 25 2.15 -16.31 9.25
CA PRO A 25 1.60 -15.06 9.77
C PRO A 25 2.30 -14.60 11.05
N GLN A 26 2.76 -15.53 11.89
CA GLN A 26 3.58 -15.20 13.06
C GLN A 26 4.89 -14.50 12.67
N ALA A 27 5.61 -15.03 11.67
CA ALA A 27 6.86 -14.45 11.22
C ALA A 27 6.65 -13.07 10.59
N VAL A 28 5.58 -12.90 9.80
CA VAL A 28 5.19 -11.58 9.27
C VAL A 28 4.90 -10.61 10.40
N GLY A 29 4.13 -11.03 11.42
CA GLY A 29 3.85 -10.24 12.60
C GLY A 29 5.12 -9.79 13.34
N GLN A 30 6.06 -10.71 13.53
CA GLN A 30 7.35 -10.39 14.15
C GLN A 30 8.12 -9.35 13.34
N GLN A 31 8.21 -9.51 12.01
CA GLN A 31 8.89 -8.55 11.14
C GLN A 31 8.23 -7.17 11.14
N LEU A 32 6.89 -7.11 11.20
CA LEU A 32 6.14 -5.84 11.30
C LEU A 32 6.53 -5.05 12.55
N PHE A 33 6.70 -5.71 13.70
CA PHE A 33 7.08 -5.03 14.94
C PHE A 33 8.58 -4.76 15.03
N THR A 34 9.42 -5.70 14.61
CA THR A 34 10.89 -5.55 14.64
C THR A 34 11.38 -4.43 13.72
N HIS A 35 10.74 -4.27 12.54
CA HIS A 35 11.09 -3.22 11.58
C HIS A 35 10.03 -2.12 11.50
N ALA A 36 9.24 -1.94 12.55
CA ALA A 36 8.14 -0.97 12.58
C ALA A 36 8.61 0.45 12.24
N GLU A 37 9.75 0.88 12.79
CA GLU A 37 10.30 2.22 12.52
C GLU A 37 10.67 2.41 11.04
N LEU A 38 11.35 1.44 10.45
CA LEU A 38 11.73 1.47 9.04
C LEU A 38 10.49 1.45 8.13
N LEU A 39 9.54 0.58 8.42
CA LEU A 39 8.27 0.50 7.69
C LEU A 39 7.48 1.81 7.81
N TRP A 40 7.51 2.44 8.98
CA TRP A 40 6.86 3.73 9.22
C TRP A 40 7.48 4.85 8.39
N GLN A 41 8.81 4.94 8.37
CA GLN A 41 9.53 5.91 7.54
C GLN A 41 9.16 5.78 6.06
N HIS A 42 9.16 4.55 5.52
CA HIS A 42 8.76 4.32 4.13
C HIS A 42 7.28 4.64 3.88
N THR A 43 6.40 4.26 4.81
CA THR A 43 4.96 4.55 4.72
C THR A 43 4.70 6.05 4.64
N GLN A 44 5.42 6.86 5.43
CA GLN A 44 5.29 8.32 5.40
C GLN A 44 5.66 8.91 4.04
N VAL A 45 6.78 8.46 3.46
CA VAL A 45 7.23 8.93 2.14
C VAL A 45 6.20 8.56 1.07
N THR A 46 5.76 7.31 1.02
CA THR A 46 4.73 6.86 0.06
C THR A 46 3.42 7.63 0.23
N LEU A 47 3.01 7.90 1.48
CA LEU A 47 1.80 8.68 1.74
C LEU A 47 1.93 10.12 1.22
N LEU A 48 3.09 10.74 1.43
CA LEU A 48 3.39 12.07 0.88
C LEU A 48 3.37 12.07 -0.65
N GLU A 49 4.00 11.07 -1.29
CA GLU A 49 3.98 10.90 -2.74
C GLU A 49 2.55 10.78 -3.29
N ILE A 50 1.70 9.97 -2.63
CA ILE A 50 0.28 9.82 -2.98
C ILE A 50 -0.45 11.16 -2.84
N CYS A 51 -0.28 11.87 -1.72
CA CYS A 51 -0.93 13.16 -1.49
C CYS A 51 -0.51 14.21 -2.53
N LEU A 52 0.78 14.31 -2.84
CA LEU A 52 1.28 15.21 -3.88
C LEU A 52 0.77 14.83 -5.26
N GLY A 53 0.81 13.54 -5.61
CA GLY A 53 0.30 13.04 -6.88
C GLY A 53 -1.19 13.33 -7.06
N LEU A 54 -2.00 13.11 -6.02
CA LEU A 54 -3.43 13.42 -6.02
C LEU A 54 -3.69 14.92 -6.15
N LEU A 55 -2.98 15.75 -5.40
CA LEU A 55 -3.13 17.21 -5.45
C LEU A 55 -2.78 17.75 -6.84
N LEU A 56 -1.62 17.36 -7.37
CA LEU A 56 -1.18 17.80 -8.70
C LEU A 56 -2.10 17.28 -9.80
N GLY A 57 -2.49 16.00 -9.74
CA GLY A 57 -3.43 15.41 -10.69
C GLY A 57 -4.80 16.09 -10.67
N PHE A 58 -5.32 16.41 -9.48
CA PHE A 58 -6.56 17.17 -9.33
C PHE A 58 -6.45 18.57 -9.93
N LEU A 59 -5.39 19.31 -9.61
CA LEU A 59 -5.20 20.67 -10.15
C LEU A 59 -5.08 20.67 -11.67
N PHE A 60 -4.28 19.77 -12.25
CA PHE A 60 -4.14 19.68 -13.70
C PHE A 60 -5.44 19.24 -14.37
N GLY A 61 -6.16 18.28 -13.78
CA GLY A 61 -7.47 17.86 -14.28
C GLY A 61 -8.49 19.01 -14.25
N LEU A 62 -8.53 19.76 -13.15
CA LEU A 62 -9.41 20.92 -13.00
C LEU A 62 -9.09 22.03 -14.01
N ILE A 63 -7.81 22.41 -14.13
CA ILE A 63 -7.36 23.43 -15.10
C ILE A 63 -7.73 22.99 -16.51
N SER A 64 -7.48 21.72 -16.86
CA SER A 64 -7.81 21.17 -18.18
C SER A 64 -9.32 21.23 -18.46
N ALA A 65 -10.15 20.86 -17.48
CA ALA A 65 -11.61 20.93 -17.60
C ALA A 65 -12.10 22.37 -17.80
N LEU A 66 -11.54 23.34 -17.05
CA LEU A 66 -11.87 24.76 -17.19
C LEU A 66 -11.46 25.30 -18.57
N LEU A 67 -10.24 25.01 -19.03
CA LEU A 67 -9.75 25.44 -20.35
C LEU A 67 -10.64 24.89 -21.48
N LEU A 68 -11.01 23.61 -21.41
CA LEU A 68 -11.92 22.98 -22.36
C LEU A 68 -13.31 23.64 -22.34
N SER A 69 -13.82 23.98 -21.14
CA SER A 69 -15.11 24.66 -21.00
C SER A 69 -15.08 26.07 -21.61
N PHE A 70 -14.04 26.86 -21.36
CA PHE A 70 -13.92 28.21 -21.92
C PHE A 70 -13.65 28.21 -23.42
N SER A 71 -12.87 27.25 -23.94
CA SER A 71 -12.64 27.11 -25.39
C SER A 71 -13.92 26.91 -26.19
N ARG A 72 -14.98 26.38 -25.57
CA ARG A 72 -16.25 26.09 -26.25
C ARG A 72 -17.21 27.28 -26.27
N GLN A 73 -16.93 28.32 -25.48
CA GLN A 73 -17.74 29.55 -25.40
C GLN A 73 -17.23 30.67 -26.31
N ILE A 74 -16.04 30.54 -26.89
CA ILE A 74 -15.46 31.42 -27.91
C ILE A 74 -15.75 30.82 -29.29
#